data_AF-A0A9Y2D4S3-F1
#
_entry.id   AF-A0A9Y2D4S3-F1
#
_cell.length_a   1.000
_cell.length_b   1.000
_cell.length_c   1.000
_cell.angle_alpha   90.00
_cell.angle_beta   90.00
_cell.angle_gamma   90.00
#
_symmetry.space_group_name_H-M   'P 1'
#
loop_
_entity.id
_entity.type
_entity.pdbx_description
1 polymer ?
#
loop_
_entity_poly.entity_id
_entity_poly.type
_entity_poly.pdbx_seq_one_letter_code
_entity_poly.pdbx_strand_id
1 'polypeptide(L)'
;MAISKTEKGWKVDIRPNGADGKRVRRTFKTQAEARRFEGKILAQVADGSRYTPTKRDNRRLSDLIQMWYDFHGVSLKDGKRRYHQLLALASKMGNPLARTITPMHAAQFRQLRLAEGITPTTANHDQAHLRAVFNRVAKLGQWHLPNPFAGIQPIRVDETELSYLTESQIHDLLAILDGRTNKDAALITRLCLATGARWSEAQYLRAENLRDGRVTFTGTKNGRNRTIPLPQELYQTLVAHGRRIGRLFPTTGYNPFSDAIKEAGIQLPKGQRTHVLRHTFASHFMMNGGDVLTLQKILGHQTITMTMRYAHLSPDHLTDAIKYAPKVYGQKVDTCQKREESS
;
A
#
# COMPACT_ATOMS: atom_id res chain seq x y z
N MET A 1 -37.29 -49.76 1.45
CA MET A 1 -37.53 -48.34 1.82
C MET A 1 -36.21 -47.62 1.89
N ALA A 2 -36.13 -46.43 1.30
CA ALA A 2 -34.92 -45.59 1.30
C ALA A 2 -34.65 -44.90 2.64
N ILE A 3 -35.65 -44.82 3.52
CA ILE A 3 -35.52 -44.31 4.89
C ILE A 3 -35.92 -45.41 5.88
N SER A 4 -35.09 -45.66 6.90
CA SER A 4 -35.37 -46.59 7.98
C SER A 4 -35.10 -46.00 9.37
N LYS A 5 -35.84 -46.44 10.38
CA LYS A 5 -35.61 -46.06 11.78
C LYS A 5 -34.46 -46.89 12.36
N THR A 6 -33.56 -46.25 13.10
CA THR A 6 -32.40 -46.86 13.77
C THR A 6 -32.30 -46.34 15.21
N GLU A 7 -31.51 -47.00 16.06
CA GLU A 7 -31.29 -46.55 17.46
C GLU A 7 -30.78 -45.10 17.57
N LYS A 8 -30.02 -44.65 16.57
CA LYS A 8 -29.40 -43.31 16.52
C LYS A 8 -30.23 -42.28 15.74
N GLY A 9 -31.45 -42.63 15.31
CA GLY A 9 -32.35 -41.76 14.54
C GLY A 9 -32.83 -42.35 13.21
N TRP A 10 -33.11 -41.52 12.21
CA TRP A 10 -33.64 -41.93 10.90
C TRP A 10 -32.55 -41.98 9.84
N LYS A 11 -32.28 -43.17 9.29
CA LYS A 11 -31.23 -43.42 8.31
C LYS A 11 -31.80 -43.35 6.89
N VAL A 12 -31.23 -42.48 6.07
CA VAL A 12 -31.41 -42.45 4.61
C VAL A 12 -30.33 -43.33 3.98
N ASP A 13 -30.72 -44.24 3.09
CA ASP A 13 -29.83 -45.14 2.34
C ASP A 13 -30.32 -45.24 0.88
N ILE A 14 -29.73 -44.43 0.01
CA ILE A 14 -30.13 -44.30 -1.40
C ILE A 14 -28.93 -44.42 -2.35
N ARG A 15 -29.20 -44.81 -3.60
CA ARG A 15 -28.26 -44.74 -4.72
C ARG A 15 -28.82 -43.77 -5.76
N PRO A 16 -28.49 -42.47 -5.69
CA PRO A 16 -29.15 -41.46 -6.51
C PRO A 16 -28.88 -41.64 -8.00
N ASN A 17 -27.68 -42.12 -8.38
CA ASN A 17 -27.26 -42.26 -9.77
C ASN A 17 -27.49 -43.68 -10.33
N GLY A 18 -28.50 -44.41 -9.85
CA GLY A 18 -28.81 -45.77 -10.31
C GLY A 18 -28.05 -46.89 -9.56
N ALA A 19 -28.20 -48.14 -10.03
CA ALA A 19 -27.69 -49.34 -9.35
C ALA A 19 -26.17 -49.34 -9.13
N ASP A 20 -25.41 -48.86 -10.12
CA ASP A 20 -23.94 -48.69 -10.07
C ASP A 20 -23.52 -47.34 -9.48
N GLY A 21 -24.49 -46.51 -9.11
CA GLY A 21 -24.28 -45.20 -8.51
C GLY A 21 -23.71 -45.27 -7.09
N LYS A 22 -22.93 -44.25 -6.73
CA LYS A 22 -22.38 -44.10 -5.38
C LYS A 22 -23.49 -44.12 -4.33
N ARG A 23 -23.39 -45.04 -3.38
CA ARG A 23 -24.33 -45.19 -2.26
C ARG A 23 -24.18 -44.03 -1.27
N VAL A 24 -25.29 -43.39 -0.92
CA VAL A 24 -25.38 -42.26 0.01
C VAL A 24 -26.10 -42.72 1.26
N ARG A 25 -25.40 -42.68 2.39
CA ARG A 25 -25.94 -43.06 3.70
C ARG A 25 -25.78 -41.91 4.68
N ARG A 26 -26.87 -41.52 5.34
CA ARG A 26 -26.84 -40.47 6.36
C ARG A 26 -27.96 -40.65 7.39
N THR A 27 -27.65 -40.43 8.66
CA THR A 27 -28.62 -40.51 9.76
C THR A 27 -29.00 -39.11 10.23
N PHE A 28 -30.29 -38.91 10.50
CA PHE A 28 -30.91 -37.66 10.94
C PHE A 28 -31.66 -37.86 12.26
N LYS A 29 -31.89 -36.77 13.01
CA LYS A 29 -32.59 -36.86 14.30
C LYS A 29 -34.09 -37.11 14.09
N THR A 30 -34.68 -36.52 13.04
CA THR A 30 -36.11 -36.61 12.75
C THR A 30 -36.40 -37.25 11.39
N GLN A 31 -37.59 -37.85 11.25
CA GLN A 31 -38.05 -38.42 9.98
C GLN A 31 -38.23 -37.35 8.90
N ALA A 32 -38.66 -36.15 9.31
CA ALA A 32 -38.86 -35.01 8.43
C ALA A 32 -37.55 -34.53 7.80
N GLU A 33 -36.46 -34.46 8.57
CA GLU A 33 -35.11 -34.16 8.06
C GLU A 33 -34.63 -35.20 7.05
N ALA A 34 -34.85 -36.48 7.36
CA ALA A 34 -34.50 -37.59 6.46
C ALA A 34 -35.24 -37.50 5.12
N ARG A 35 -36.56 -37.25 5.15
CA ARG A 35 -37.40 -37.06 3.95
C ARG A 35 -36.99 -35.83 3.14
N ARG A 36 -36.71 -34.69 3.79
CA ARG A 36 -36.22 -33.48 3.10
C ARG A 36 -34.88 -33.72 2.40
N PHE A 37 -33.97 -34.45 3.05
CA PHE A 37 -32.67 -34.77 2.47
C PHE A 37 -32.80 -35.72 1.27
N GLU A 38 -33.61 -36.76 1.38
CA GLU A 38 -33.92 -37.67 0.27
C GLU A 38 -34.55 -36.91 -0.91
N GLY A 39 -35.61 -36.13 -0.67
CA GLY A 39 -36.30 -35.35 -1.69
C GLY A 39 -35.37 -34.37 -2.41
N LYS A 40 -34.47 -33.71 -1.68
CA LYS A 40 -33.45 -32.82 -2.29
C LYS A 40 -32.52 -33.56 -3.24
N ILE A 41 -32.09 -34.77 -2.87
CA ILE A 41 -31.19 -35.57 -3.70
C ILE A 41 -31.91 -36.11 -4.93
N LEU A 42 -33.13 -36.60 -4.78
CA LEU A 42 -33.93 -37.10 -5.89
C LEU A 42 -34.31 -35.98 -6.86
N ALA A 43 -34.67 -34.79 -6.35
CA ALA A 43 -34.93 -33.62 -7.20
C ALA A 43 -33.70 -33.19 -8.00
N GLN A 44 -32.51 -33.25 -7.39
CA GLN A 44 -31.26 -32.95 -8.08
C GLN A 44 -30.95 -33.93 -9.22
N VAL A 45 -31.30 -35.22 -9.05
CA VAL A 45 -31.11 -36.22 -10.12
C VAL A 45 -32.20 -36.17 -11.18
N ALA A 46 -33.44 -35.84 -10.79
CA ALA A 46 -34.56 -35.70 -11.71
C ALA A 46 -34.34 -34.60 -12.76
N ASP A 47 -33.58 -33.55 -12.41
CA ASP A 47 -33.15 -32.47 -13.30
C ASP A 47 -31.98 -32.87 -14.23
N GLY A 48 -31.79 -34.16 -14.49
CA GLY A 48 -30.73 -34.71 -15.35
C GLY A 48 -29.30 -34.62 -14.78
N SER A 49 -29.13 -34.06 -13.58
CA SER A 49 -27.81 -33.82 -12.98
C SER A 49 -27.33 -35.02 -12.15
N ARG A 50 -26.08 -35.46 -12.34
CA ARG A 50 -25.48 -36.48 -11.45
C ARG A 50 -25.32 -35.94 -10.03
N TYR A 51 -25.87 -36.65 -9.03
CA TYR A 51 -25.63 -36.32 -7.63
C TYR A 51 -24.17 -36.58 -7.28
N THR A 52 -23.45 -35.51 -6.92
CA THR A 52 -22.09 -35.56 -6.38
C THR A 52 -22.13 -35.01 -4.95
N PRO A 53 -21.83 -35.81 -3.91
CA PRO A 53 -21.79 -35.31 -2.55
C PRO A 53 -20.78 -34.16 -2.48
N THR A 54 -21.22 -32.99 -1.99
CA THR A 54 -20.32 -31.87 -1.74
C THR A 54 -19.28 -32.29 -0.70
N LYS A 55 -18.04 -32.55 -1.16
CA LYS A 55 -16.92 -32.80 -0.26
C LYS A 55 -16.77 -31.56 0.61
N ARG A 56 -16.81 -31.77 1.93
CA ARG A 56 -16.53 -30.69 2.88
C ARG A 56 -15.08 -30.27 2.66
N ASP A 57 -14.90 -28.98 2.40
CA ASP A 57 -13.57 -28.41 2.31
C ASP A 57 -12.93 -28.43 3.70
N ASN A 58 -11.88 -29.23 3.85
CA ASN A 58 -11.14 -29.40 5.10
C ASN A 58 -9.80 -28.66 5.09
N ARG A 59 -9.56 -27.81 4.07
CA ARG A 59 -8.37 -26.97 4.02
C ARG A 59 -8.39 -25.97 5.16
N ARG A 60 -7.23 -25.80 5.79
CA ARG A 60 -6.97 -24.76 6.78
C ARG A 60 -6.67 -23.44 6.11
N LEU A 61 -6.66 -22.37 6.90
CA LEU A 61 -6.28 -21.05 6.42
C LEU A 61 -4.86 -21.04 5.83
N SER A 62 -3.91 -21.76 6.45
CA SER A 62 -2.56 -21.94 5.92
C SER A 62 -2.53 -22.51 4.50
N ASP A 63 -3.43 -23.44 4.19
CA ASP A 63 -3.46 -24.12 2.88
C ASP A 63 -3.95 -23.16 1.79
N LEU A 64 -4.91 -22.29 2.13
CA LEU A 64 -5.34 -21.24 1.22
C LEU A 64 -4.26 -20.16 1.02
N ILE A 65 -3.48 -19.86 2.06
CA ILE A 65 -2.33 -18.95 1.97
C ILE A 65 -1.23 -19.53 1.10
N GLN A 66 -0.93 -20.83 1.24
CA GLN A 66 0.01 -21.55 0.38
C GLN A 66 -0.42 -21.47 -1.08
N MET A 67 -1.68 -21.81 -1.36
CA MET A 67 -2.24 -21.70 -2.70
C MET A 67 -2.19 -20.27 -3.25
N TRP A 68 -2.52 -19.26 -2.44
CA TRP A 68 -2.37 -17.86 -2.83
C TRP A 68 -0.92 -17.54 -3.20
N TYR A 69 0.06 -18.05 -2.46
CA TYR A 69 1.47 -17.80 -2.74
C TYR A 69 1.92 -18.47 -4.05
N ASP A 70 1.62 -19.76 -4.22
CA ASP A 70 2.04 -20.54 -5.37
C ASP A 70 1.51 -19.98 -6.69
N PHE A 71 0.25 -19.53 -6.71
CA PHE A 71 -0.42 -19.05 -7.93
C PHE A 71 -0.42 -17.53 -8.08
N HIS A 72 0.05 -16.77 -7.10
CA HIS A 72 0.05 -15.31 -7.20
C HIS A 72 1.17 -14.64 -6.40
N GLY A 73 1.39 -15.05 -5.14
CA GLY A 73 2.42 -14.43 -4.31
C GLY A 73 3.82 -14.52 -4.91
N VAL A 74 4.17 -15.62 -5.57
CA VAL A 74 5.50 -15.85 -6.18
C VAL A 74 5.88 -14.81 -7.23
N SER A 75 4.90 -14.23 -7.93
CA SER A 75 5.15 -13.21 -8.95
C SER A 75 5.30 -11.79 -8.37
N LEU A 76 5.13 -11.60 -7.06
CA LEU A 76 5.21 -10.29 -6.40
C LEU A 76 6.61 -10.03 -5.85
N LYS A 77 7.09 -8.79 -6.00
CA LYS A 77 8.41 -8.34 -5.47
C LYS A 77 8.59 -8.66 -3.97
N ASP A 78 7.56 -8.41 -3.17
CA ASP A 78 7.54 -8.70 -1.72
C ASP A 78 6.70 -9.96 -1.37
N GLY A 79 6.50 -10.85 -2.34
CA GLY A 79 5.63 -12.02 -2.23
C GLY A 79 5.98 -12.93 -1.06
N LYS A 80 7.25 -13.32 -0.97
CA LYS A 80 7.77 -14.23 0.07
C LYS A 80 7.59 -13.65 1.47
N ARG A 81 7.92 -12.36 1.65
CA ARG A 81 7.71 -11.65 2.92
C ARG A 81 6.22 -11.63 3.29
N ARG A 82 5.33 -11.33 2.33
CA ARG A 82 3.87 -11.31 2.56
C ARG A 82 3.33 -12.69 2.90
N TYR A 83 3.81 -13.75 2.26
CA TYR A 83 3.46 -15.12 2.58
C TYR A 83 3.80 -15.49 4.03
N HIS A 84 5.02 -15.20 4.49
CA HIS A 84 5.39 -15.44 5.89
C HIS A 84 4.55 -14.62 6.87
N GLN A 85 4.23 -13.36 6.54
CA GLN A 85 3.32 -12.53 7.34
C GLN A 85 1.93 -13.18 7.43
N LEU A 86 1.36 -13.64 6.31
CA LEU A 86 0.07 -14.29 6.27
C LEU A 86 0.05 -15.59 7.10
N LEU A 87 1.11 -16.41 7.03
CA LEU A 87 1.23 -17.60 7.87
C LEU A 87 1.28 -17.26 9.36
N ALA A 88 2.00 -16.19 9.74
CA ALA A 88 2.01 -15.73 11.12
C ALA A 88 0.61 -15.27 11.58
N LEU A 89 -0.16 -14.59 10.71
CA LEU A 89 -1.55 -14.24 11.00
C LEU A 89 -2.43 -15.48 11.14
N ALA A 90 -2.28 -16.47 10.25
CA ALA A 90 -3.01 -17.73 10.35
C ALA A 90 -2.70 -18.47 11.65
N SER A 91 -1.43 -18.50 12.06
CA SER A 91 -1.00 -19.07 13.35
C SER A 91 -1.65 -18.34 14.53
N LYS A 92 -1.69 -17.01 14.51
CA LYS A 92 -2.37 -16.20 15.54
C LYS A 92 -3.88 -16.44 15.60
N MET A 93 -4.50 -16.82 14.48
CA MET A 93 -5.91 -17.24 14.43
C MET A 93 -6.12 -18.70 14.88
N GLY A 94 -5.08 -19.44 15.26
CA GLY A 94 -5.16 -20.88 15.58
C GLY A 94 -5.24 -21.79 14.34
N ASN A 95 -4.87 -21.27 13.17
CA ASN A 95 -4.94 -21.93 11.87
C ASN A 95 -6.24 -22.72 11.64
N PRO A 96 -7.42 -22.05 11.70
CA PRO A 96 -8.71 -22.71 11.66
C PRO A 96 -8.98 -23.32 10.28
N LEU A 97 -9.96 -24.22 10.22
CA LEU A 97 -10.54 -24.64 8.95
C LEU A 97 -11.07 -23.40 8.23
N ALA A 98 -10.70 -23.19 6.97
CA ALA A 98 -11.07 -21.96 6.27
C ALA A 98 -12.60 -21.77 6.23
N ARG A 99 -13.36 -22.87 6.14
CA ARG A 99 -14.84 -22.84 6.09
C ARG A 99 -15.52 -22.47 7.40
N THR A 100 -14.81 -22.52 8.52
CA THR A 100 -15.36 -22.15 9.84
C THR A 100 -15.09 -20.68 10.18
N ILE A 101 -14.31 -19.98 9.36
CA ILE A 101 -14.04 -18.56 9.56
C ILE A 101 -15.30 -17.77 9.16
N THR A 102 -15.82 -16.99 10.10
CA THR A 102 -16.99 -16.12 9.91
C THR A 102 -16.55 -14.66 9.97
N PRO A 103 -17.40 -13.70 9.54
CA PRO A 103 -17.14 -12.29 9.76
C PRO A 103 -16.94 -11.93 11.24
N MET A 104 -17.63 -12.62 12.15
CA MET A 104 -17.41 -12.45 13.59
C MET A 104 -16.00 -12.86 14.01
N HIS A 105 -15.49 -13.99 13.52
CA HIS A 105 -14.10 -14.40 13.76
C HIS A 105 -13.09 -13.38 13.22
N ALA A 106 -13.37 -12.76 12.06
CA ALA A 106 -12.53 -11.71 11.51
C ALA A 106 -12.53 -10.42 12.35
N ALA A 107 -13.69 -10.05 12.92
CA ALA A 107 -13.82 -8.92 13.82
C ALA A 107 -13.10 -9.17 15.17
N GLN A 108 -13.29 -10.36 15.76
CA GLN A 108 -12.60 -10.80 16.96
C GLN A 108 -11.09 -10.85 16.75
N PHE A 109 -10.62 -11.33 15.60
CA PHE A 109 -9.20 -11.33 15.28
C PHE A 109 -8.62 -9.90 15.21
N ARG A 110 -9.36 -8.94 14.62
CA ARG A 110 -8.93 -7.53 14.65
C ARG A 110 -8.85 -6.99 16.06
N GLN A 111 -9.84 -7.28 16.91
CA GLN A 111 -9.84 -6.85 18.31
C GLN A 111 -8.63 -7.42 19.06
N LEU A 112 -8.34 -8.71 18.89
CA LEU A 112 -7.16 -9.37 19.46
C LEU A 112 -5.88 -8.63 19.02
N ARG A 113 -5.74 -8.35 17.72
CA ARG A 113 -4.55 -7.69 17.18
C ARG A 113 -4.36 -6.28 17.75
N LEU A 114 -5.44 -5.50 17.87
CA LEU A 114 -5.39 -4.19 18.52
C LEU A 114 -4.98 -4.29 20.01
N ALA A 115 -5.48 -5.30 20.73
CA ALA A 115 -5.09 -5.54 22.11
C ALA A 115 -3.60 -5.92 22.27
N GLU A 116 -2.98 -6.48 21.23
CA GLU A 116 -1.52 -6.69 21.15
C GLU A 116 -0.73 -5.39 20.89
N GLY A 117 -1.38 -4.23 20.81
CA GLY A 117 -0.74 -2.93 20.68
C GLY A 117 -0.31 -2.54 19.26
N ILE A 118 -0.81 -3.22 18.22
CA ILE A 118 -0.55 -2.80 16.84
C ILE A 118 -1.35 -1.55 16.46
N THR A 119 -0.86 -0.79 15.48
CA THR A 119 -1.58 0.38 14.98
C THR A 119 -2.84 -0.01 14.18
N PRO A 120 -3.89 0.84 14.19
CA PRO A 120 -5.08 0.64 13.35
C PRO A 120 -4.76 0.43 11.87
N THR A 121 -3.78 1.14 11.33
CA THR A 121 -3.29 0.97 9.95
C THR A 121 -2.74 -0.43 9.71
N THR A 122 -1.98 -0.97 10.67
CA THR A 122 -1.45 -2.34 10.57
C THR A 122 -2.57 -3.36 10.63
N ALA A 123 -3.56 -3.17 11.52
CA ALA A 123 -4.74 -4.02 11.57
C ALA A 123 -5.53 -4.01 10.25
N ASN A 124 -5.71 -2.84 9.64
CA ASN A 124 -6.34 -2.70 8.32
C ASN A 124 -5.56 -3.45 7.23
N HIS A 125 -4.22 -3.40 7.25
CA HIS A 125 -3.39 -4.17 6.32
C HIS A 125 -3.52 -5.68 6.52
N ASP A 126 -3.47 -6.16 7.77
CA ASP A 126 -3.65 -7.59 8.09
C ASP A 126 -4.99 -8.09 7.52
N GLN A 127 -6.07 -7.35 7.73
CA GLN A 127 -7.40 -7.66 7.17
C GLN A 127 -7.43 -7.61 5.65
N ALA A 128 -6.85 -6.58 5.03
CA ALA A 128 -6.81 -6.44 3.58
C ALA A 128 -6.05 -7.58 2.91
N HIS A 129 -4.95 -8.05 3.52
CA HIS A 129 -4.17 -9.17 3.03
C HIS A 129 -4.93 -10.50 3.14
N LEU A 130 -5.56 -10.78 4.29
CA LEU A 130 -6.41 -11.97 4.45
C LEU A 130 -7.60 -11.95 3.48
N ARG A 131 -8.26 -10.80 3.33
CA ARG A 131 -9.32 -10.62 2.32
C ARG A 131 -8.82 -10.93 0.91
N ALA A 132 -7.62 -10.49 0.55
CA ALA A 132 -7.03 -10.74 -0.76
C ALA A 132 -6.73 -12.22 -1.02
N VAL A 133 -6.30 -12.98 0.00
CA VAL A 133 -6.11 -14.45 -0.09
C VAL A 133 -7.40 -15.12 -0.55
N PHE A 134 -8.50 -14.90 0.18
CA PHE A 134 -9.80 -15.50 -0.15
C PHE A 134 -10.30 -15.05 -1.53
N ASN A 135 -10.20 -13.77 -1.87
CA ASN A 135 -10.61 -13.26 -3.17
C ASN A 135 -9.83 -13.91 -4.32
N ARG A 136 -8.50 -14.06 -4.17
CA ARG A 136 -7.66 -14.61 -5.24
C ARG A 136 -7.91 -16.10 -5.42
N VAL A 137 -8.02 -16.85 -4.33
CA VAL A 137 -8.34 -18.29 -4.37
C VAL A 137 -9.75 -18.52 -4.93
N ALA A 138 -10.72 -17.69 -4.57
CA ALA A 138 -12.07 -17.74 -5.15
C ALA A 138 -12.06 -17.45 -6.65
N LYS A 139 -11.28 -16.47 -7.10
CA LYS A 139 -11.11 -16.15 -8.53
C LYS A 139 -10.49 -17.30 -9.34
N LEU A 140 -9.74 -18.20 -8.70
CA LEU A 140 -9.20 -19.41 -9.32
C LEU A 140 -10.19 -20.58 -9.30
N GLY A 141 -11.43 -20.37 -8.85
CA GLY A 141 -12.42 -21.43 -8.68
C GLY A 141 -12.09 -22.41 -7.55
N GLN A 142 -11.16 -22.05 -6.67
CA GLN A 142 -10.69 -22.90 -5.58
C GLN A 142 -11.36 -22.56 -4.24
N TRP A 143 -12.24 -21.57 -4.18
CA TRP A 143 -13.01 -21.24 -2.99
C TRP A 143 -14.43 -20.82 -3.38
N HIS A 144 -15.44 -21.44 -2.76
CA HIS A 144 -16.85 -21.26 -3.16
C HIS A 144 -17.74 -20.71 -2.04
N LEU A 145 -17.19 -20.50 -0.84
CA LEU A 145 -17.91 -19.88 0.27
C LEU A 145 -17.72 -18.35 0.23
N PRO A 146 -18.57 -17.57 0.93
CA PRO A 146 -18.33 -16.15 1.09
C PRO A 146 -16.96 -15.86 1.70
N ASN A 147 -16.35 -14.74 1.32
CA ASN A 147 -15.11 -14.29 1.93
C ASN A 147 -15.40 -13.70 3.33
N PRO A 148 -14.87 -14.27 4.42
CA PRO A 148 -15.19 -13.84 5.77
C PRO A 148 -14.67 -12.44 6.11
N PHE A 149 -13.73 -11.90 5.33
CA PHE A 149 -13.15 -10.57 5.51
C PHE A 149 -13.77 -9.50 4.60
N ALA A 150 -14.74 -9.85 3.74
CA ALA A 150 -15.28 -8.92 2.75
C ALA A 150 -16.03 -7.73 3.38
N GLY A 151 -16.84 -7.99 4.41
CA GLY A 151 -17.69 -6.98 5.06
C GLY A 151 -17.02 -6.19 6.19
N ILE A 152 -15.74 -6.46 6.49
CA ILE A 152 -15.07 -5.78 7.59
C ILE A 152 -14.55 -4.43 7.12
N GLN A 153 -15.20 -3.36 7.59
CA GLN A 153 -14.82 -1.99 7.27
C GLN A 153 -13.48 -1.65 7.91
N PRO A 154 -12.55 -0.99 7.18
CA PRO A 154 -11.30 -0.52 7.75
C PRO A 154 -11.57 0.48 8.88
N ILE A 155 -10.74 0.45 9.93
CA ILE A 155 -10.76 1.47 10.96
C ILE A 155 -10.36 2.80 10.32
N ARG A 156 -11.12 3.86 10.59
CA ARG A 156 -10.74 5.22 10.19
C ARG A 156 -9.49 5.61 10.95
N VAL A 157 -8.47 6.03 10.22
CA VAL A 157 -7.20 6.51 10.77
C VAL A 157 -7.07 7.93 10.32
N ASP A 158 -6.93 8.85 11.27
CA ASP A 158 -6.71 10.25 10.96
C ASP A 158 -5.40 10.42 10.20
N GLU A 159 -5.40 11.32 9.23
CA GLU A 159 -4.17 11.65 8.52
C GLU A 159 -3.22 12.32 9.51
N THR A 160 -2.05 11.73 9.70
CA THR A 160 -0.98 12.35 10.50
C THR A 160 -0.42 13.51 9.71
N GLU A 161 -0.33 14.68 10.36
CA GLU A 161 0.32 15.85 9.79
C GLU A 161 1.74 15.50 9.35
N LEU A 162 2.11 15.95 8.16
CA LEU A 162 3.44 15.71 7.61
C LEU A 162 4.41 16.69 8.26
N SER A 163 5.33 16.18 9.05
CA SER A 163 6.44 16.99 9.57
C SER A 163 7.46 17.24 8.47
N TYR A 164 7.98 18.46 8.42
CA TYR A 164 9.11 18.86 7.59
C TYR A 164 10.07 19.70 8.44
N LEU A 165 11.32 19.81 7.98
CA LEU A 165 12.36 20.58 8.69
C LEU A 165 12.34 22.05 8.28
N THR A 166 12.52 22.95 9.24
CA THR A 166 12.78 24.38 8.97
C THR A 166 14.18 24.59 8.39
N GLU A 167 14.45 25.76 7.82
CA GLU A 167 15.79 26.10 7.31
C GLU A 167 16.86 26.02 8.41
N SER A 168 16.56 26.52 9.62
CA SER A 168 17.46 26.41 10.78
C SER A 168 17.74 24.95 11.15
N GLN A 169 16.72 24.10 11.21
CA GLN A 169 16.89 22.68 11.50
C GLN A 169 17.70 21.96 10.42
N ILE A 170 17.53 22.34 9.14
CA ILE A 170 18.35 21.81 8.05
C ILE A 170 19.81 22.19 8.25
N HIS A 171 20.08 23.46 8.56
CA HIS A 171 21.43 23.96 8.81
C HIS A 171 22.11 23.21 9.97
N ASP A 172 21.44 23.12 11.12
CA ASP A 172 22.00 22.47 12.31
C ASP A 172 22.25 20.97 12.08
N LEU A 173 21.31 20.29 11.41
CA LEU A 173 21.46 18.89 11.03
C LEU A 173 22.66 18.67 10.11
N LEU A 174 22.84 19.53 9.10
CA LEU A 174 23.97 19.42 8.18
C LEU A 174 25.30 19.73 8.88
N ALA A 175 25.35 20.73 9.76
CA ALA A 175 26.54 21.03 10.55
C ALA A 175 26.99 19.84 11.41
N ILE A 176 26.06 19.18 12.11
CA ILE A 176 26.34 17.97 12.88
C ILE A 176 26.86 16.84 11.98
N LEU A 177 26.22 16.63 10.83
CA LEU A 177 26.61 15.57 9.90
C LEU A 177 27.97 15.83 9.25
N ASP A 178 28.28 17.08 8.90
CA ASP A 178 29.55 17.48 8.31
C ASP A 178 30.70 17.34 9.31
N GLY A 179 30.44 17.49 10.61
CA GLY A 179 31.41 17.22 11.67
C GLY A 179 31.76 15.74 11.87
N ARG A 180 30.97 14.81 11.32
CA ARG A 180 31.21 13.37 11.49
C ARG A 180 32.27 12.84 10.52
N THR A 181 32.95 11.78 10.95
CA THR A 181 33.95 11.05 10.14
C THR A 181 33.32 10.43 8.89
N ASN A 182 32.09 9.90 9.02
CA ASN A 182 31.37 9.32 7.90
C ASN A 182 30.65 10.40 7.08
N LYS A 183 31.19 10.71 5.91
CA LYS A 183 30.63 11.71 4.99
C LYS A 183 29.42 11.23 4.19
N ASP A 184 29.16 9.91 4.13
CA ASP A 184 28.02 9.36 3.37
C ASP A 184 26.69 9.92 3.88
N ALA A 185 26.51 9.99 5.21
CA ALA A 185 25.26 10.46 5.79
C ALA A 185 24.96 11.93 5.45
N ALA A 186 25.98 12.80 5.45
CA ALA A 186 25.86 14.19 5.04
C ALA A 186 25.47 14.31 3.55
N LEU A 187 26.18 13.59 2.68
CA LEU A 187 25.92 13.63 1.24
C LEU A 187 24.56 13.02 0.85
N ILE A 188 24.16 11.92 1.49
CA ILE A 188 22.83 11.33 1.30
C ILE A 188 21.76 12.33 1.75
N THR A 189 21.98 13.03 2.86
CA THR A 189 21.04 14.04 3.37
C THR A 189 20.89 15.20 2.40
N ARG A 190 22.00 15.76 1.90
CA ARG A 190 22.02 16.81 0.86
C ARG A 190 21.33 16.36 -0.42
N LEU A 191 21.60 15.14 -0.87
CA LEU A 191 20.94 14.57 -2.04
C LEU A 191 19.42 14.43 -1.85
N CYS A 192 18.97 13.96 -0.68
CA CYS A 192 17.53 13.87 -0.38
C CYS A 192 16.87 15.25 -0.34
N LEU A 193 17.51 16.23 0.29
CA LEU A 193 17.03 17.62 0.36
C LEU A 193 17.00 18.30 -1.01
N ALA A 194 17.90 17.95 -1.93
CA ALA A 194 17.93 18.53 -3.28
C ALA A 194 16.95 17.88 -4.26
N THR A 195 16.47 16.65 -3.99
CA THR A 195 15.75 15.84 -4.99
C THR A 195 14.43 15.23 -4.50
N GLY A 196 14.13 15.29 -3.21
CA GLY A 196 12.99 14.59 -2.63
C GLY A 196 13.10 13.06 -2.71
N ALA A 197 14.31 12.51 -2.86
CA ALA A 197 14.55 11.08 -2.86
C ALA A 197 14.13 10.44 -1.53
N ARG A 198 13.67 9.18 -1.57
CA ARG A 198 13.56 8.39 -0.34
C ARG A 198 14.97 8.06 0.15
N TRP A 199 15.15 7.96 1.47
CA TRP A 199 16.44 7.63 2.06
C TRP A 199 17.09 6.39 1.40
N SER A 200 16.33 5.31 1.22
CA SER A 200 16.84 4.08 0.59
C SER A 200 17.19 4.25 -0.89
N GLU A 201 16.46 5.08 -1.63
CA GLU A 201 16.78 5.38 -3.04
C GLU A 201 18.11 6.14 -3.15
N ALA A 202 18.38 7.05 -2.21
CA ALA A 202 19.64 7.79 -2.14
C ALA A 202 20.80 6.93 -1.61
N GLN A 203 20.61 6.21 -0.49
CA GLN A 203 21.66 5.37 0.12
C GLN A 203 22.14 4.26 -0.82
N TYR A 204 21.25 3.67 -1.62
CA TYR A 204 21.60 2.60 -2.56
C TYR A 204 21.83 3.11 -3.99
N LEU A 205 22.00 4.43 -4.17
CA LEU A 205 22.32 5.02 -5.47
C LEU A 205 23.61 4.42 -6.03
N ARG A 206 23.63 4.13 -7.33
CA ARG A 206 24.84 3.70 -8.03
C ARG A 206 25.49 4.89 -8.74
N ALA A 207 26.81 4.90 -8.82
CA ALA A 207 27.55 5.97 -9.49
C ALA A 207 27.16 6.13 -10.96
N GLU A 208 26.82 5.03 -11.63
CA GLU A 208 26.40 5.01 -13.04
C GLU A 208 25.11 5.83 -13.28
N ASN A 209 24.31 6.04 -12.23
CA ASN A 209 23.07 6.80 -12.28
C ASN A 209 23.29 8.32 -12.13
N LEU A 210 24.53 8.77 -11.88
CA LEU A 210 24.93 10.18 -11.92
C LEU A 210 25.59 10.48 -13.26
N ARG A 211 24.92 11.28 -14.10
CA ARG A 211 25.42 11.68 -15.43
C ARG A 211 24.91 13.06 -15.78
N ASP A 212 25.75 13.84 -16.46
CA ASP A 212 25.39 15.12 -17.09
C ASP A 212 24.70 16.11 -16.13
N GLY A 213 25.17 16.19 -14.88
CA GLY A 213 24.59 17.08 -13.86
C GLY A 213 23.24 16.59 -13.30
N ARG A 214 22.87 15.33 -13.51
CA ARG A 214 21.58 14.75 -13.12
C ARG A 214 21.75 13.44 -12.37
N VAL A 215 20.76 13.11 -11.56
CA VAL A 215 20.63 11.81 -10.89
C VAL A 215 19.42 11.06 -11.40
N THR A 216 19.58 9.77 -11.69
CA THR A 216 18.49 8.90 -12.14
C THR A 216 18.17 7.85 -11.08
N PHE A 217 16.97 7.90 -10.51
CA PHE A 217 16.51 6.89 -9.55
C PHE A 217 15.80 5.75 -10.30
N THR A 218 16.42 4.57 -10.32
CA THR A 218 15.89 3.35 -10.95
C THR A 218 15.33 2.35 -9.93
N GLY A 219 14.43 1.45 -10.37
CA GLY A 219 13.98 0.33 -9.53
C GLY A 219 13.17 0.73 -8.30
N THR A 220 12.57 1.93 -8.34
CA THR A 220 11.74 2.48 -7.26
C THR A 220 10.57 1.56 -6.93
N LYS A 221 9.99 1.69 -5.73
CA LYS A 221 8.85 0.86 -5.27
C LYS A 221 7.66 0.83 -6.25
N ASN A 222 7.56 1.84 -7.12
CA ASN A 222 6.48 2.03 -8.09
C ASN A 222 6.88 1.71 -9.54
N GLY A 223 8.09 1.19 -9.79
CA GLY A 223 8.55 0.74 -11.12
C GLY A 223 8.84 1.84 -12.14
N ARG A 224 8.72 3.12 -11.76
CA ARG A 224 9.03 4.25 -12.65
C ARG A 224 10.41 4.82 -12.34
N ASN A 225 11.22 4.95 -13.37
CA ASN A 225 12.48 5.67 -13.32
C ASN A 225 12.20 7.17 -13.38
N ARG A 226 12.99 7.97 -12.66
CA ARG A 226 12.91 9.43 -12.74
C ARG A 226 14.30 10.02 -12.70
N THR A 227 14.51 11.08 -13.48
CA THR A 227 15.78 11.79 -13.57
C THR A 227 15.58 13.22 -13.11
N ILE A 228 16.42 13.66 -12.18
CA ILE A 228 16.30 14.95 -11.49
C ILE A 228 17.62 15.72 -11.68
N PRO A 229 17.60 16.97 -12.15
CA PRO A 229 18.80 17.81 -12.21
C PRO A 229 19.31 18.12 -10.80
N LEU A 230 20.63 18.24 -10.67
CA LEU A 230 21.29 18.58 -9.41
C LEU A 230 21.96 19.96 -9.51
N PRO A 231 22.08 20.69 -8.39
CA PRO A 231 23.02 21.80 -8.30
C PRO A 231 24.44 21.33 -8.67
N GLN A 232 25.14 22.14 -9.45
CA GLN A 232 26.44 21.77 -10.02
C GLN A 232 27.47 21.38 -8.95
N GLU A 233 27.52 22.13 -7.85
CA GLU A 233 28.42 21.85 -6.72
C GLU A 233 28.13 20.48 -6.10
N LEU A 234 26.86 20.19 -5.80
CA LEU A 234 26.46 18.90 -5.23
C LEU A 234 26.77 17.74 -6.18
N TYR A 235 26.54 17.91 -7.48
CA TYR A 235 26.91 16.90 -8.47
C TYR A 235 28.42 16.62 -8.46
N GLN A 236 29.25 17.66 -8.45
CA GLN A 236 30.71 17.52 -8.40
C GLN A 236 31.16 16.84 -7.12
N THR A 237 30.61 17.21 -5.96
CA THR A 237 30.92 16.56 -4.68
C THR A 237 30.56 15.08 -4.70
N LEU A 238 29.39 14.71 -5.25
CA LEU A 238 28.96 13.31 -5.34
C LEU A 238 29.87 12.49 -6.27
N VAL A 239 30.25 13.05 -7.42
CA VAL A 239 31.15 12.39 -8.37
C VAL A 239 32.56 12.21 -7.76
N ALA A 240 33.05 13.19 -7.01
CA ALA A 240 34.36 13.12 -6.35
C ALA A 240 34.37 12.14 -5.15
N HIS A 241 33.25 12.00 -4.45
CA HIS A 241 33.12 11.13 -3.27
C HIS A 241 33.08 9.64 -3.62
N GLY A 242 32.31 9.28 -4.64
CA GLY A 242 32.01 7.89 -4.95
C GLY A 242 33.05 7.20 -5.83
N ARG A 243 32.96 5.86 -5.90
CA ARG A 243 33.66 5.08 -6.93
C ARG A 243 33.09 5.42 -8.31
N ARG A 244 33.88 5.24 -9.37
CA ARG A 244 33.39 5.40 -10.76
C ARG A 244 32.25 4.44 -11.13
N ILE A 245 32.18 3.26 -10.51
CA ILE A 245 31.22 2.19 -10.80
C ILE A 245 30.76 1.54 -9.48
N GLY A 246 29.50 1.10 -9.43
CA GLY A 246 28.91 0.42 -8.27
C GLY A 246 28.16 1.36 -7.33
N ARG A 247 28.01 0.96 -6.05
CA ARG A 247 27.33 1.81 -5.04
C ARG A 247 28.11 3.09 -4.82
N LEU A 248 27.42 4.22 -4.86
CA LEU A 248 27.99 5.54 -4.62
C LEU A 248 28.40 5.70 -3.16
N PHE A 249 27.54 5.24 -2.25
CA PHE A 249 27.77 5.27 -0.81
C PHE A 249 28.12 3.86 -0.31
N PRO A 250 29.37 3.60 0.08
CA PRO A 250 29.80 2.27 0.52
C PRO A 250 29.28 1.92 1.93
N THR A 251 29.00 2.91 2.78
CA THR A 251 28.56 2.68 4.16
C THR A 251 27.06 2.94 4.35
N THR A 252 26.50 2.43 5.45
CA THR A 252 25.12 2.72 5.84
C THR A 252 25.03 4.05 6.57
N GLY A 253 24.56 5.10 5.87
CA GLY A 253 24.38 6.43 6.45
C GLY A 253 23.18 6.59 7.39
N TYR A 254 22.24 5.63 7.42
CA TYR A 254 20.98 5.80 8.15
C TYR A 254 21.15 5.96 9.67
N ASN A 255 22.03 5.17 10.30
CA ASN A 255 22.26 5.25 11.74
C ASN A 255 22.90 6.60 12.12
N PRO A 256 24.00 7.05 11.46
CA PRO A 256 24.54 8.39 11.68
C PRO A 256 23.51 9.52 11.49
N PHE A 257 22.67 9.42 10.45
CA PHE A 257 21.57 10.37 10.24
C PHE A 257 20.55 10.35 11.37
N SER A 258 20.16 9.16 11.82
CA SER A 258 19.22 9.00 12.91
C SER A 258 19.75 9.56 14.23
N ASP A 259 21.06 9.47 14.46
CA ASP A 259 21.69 10.03 15.66
C ASP A 259 21.83 11.54 15.56
N ALA A 260 22.18 12.07 14.38
CA ALA A 260 22.24 13.51 14.13
C ALA A 260 20.87 14.19 14.31
N ILE A 261 19.77 13.55 13.88
CA ILE A 261 18.40 14.06 14.13
C ILE A 261 18.11 14.18 15.63
N LYS A 262 18.56 13.23 16.45
CA LYS A 262 18.36 13.28 17.91
C LYS A 262 19.22 14.36 18.55
N GLU A 263 20.48 14.47 18.11
CA GLU A 263 21.45 15.46 18.60
C GLU A 263 21.01 16.89 18.27
N ALA A 264 20.42 17.10 17.09
CA ALA A 264 19.80 18.37 16.69
C ALA A 264 18.50 18.69 17.45
N GLY A 265 18.03 17.81 18.35
CA GLY A 265 16.78 18.00 19.09
C GLY A 265 15.51 17.92 18.24
N ILE A 266 15.60 17.43 17.00
CA ILE A 266 14.48 17.43 16.05
C ILE A 266 13.49 16.32 16.43
N GLN A 267 12.30 16.73 16.89
CA GLN A 267 11.20 15.82 17.22
C GLN A 267 10.39 15.49 15.97
N LEU A 268 10.31 14.20 15.63
CA LEU A 268 9.56 13.72 14.47
C LEU A 268 8.47 12.71 14.89
N PRO A 269 7.29 12.74 14.26
CA PRO A 269 6.28 11.71 14.46
C PRO A 269 6.83 10.31 14.15
N LYS A 270 6.33 9.32 14.90
CA LYS A 270 6.77 7.93 14.78
C LYS A 270 6.64 7.44 13.33
N GLY A 271 7.76 6.97 12.77
CA GLY A 271 7.81 6.41 11.41
C GLY A 271 8.04 7.43 10.28
N GLN A 272 8.10 8.74 10.56
CA GLN A 272 8.36 9.74 9.51
C GLN A 272 9.86 9.96 9.22
N ARG A 273 10.77 9.51 10.09
CA ARG A 273 12.23 9.78 9.95
C ARG A 273 12.82 9.40 8.59
N THR A 274 12.42 8.27 7.99
CA THR A 274 12.91 7.83 6.67
C THR A 274 12.40 8.68 5.51
N HIS A 275 11.41 9.54 5.76
CA HIS A 275 10.72 10.35 4.77
C HIS A 275 10.78 11.85 5.08
N VAL A 276 11.28 12.26 6.24
CA VAL A 276 11.30 13.67 6.65
C VAL A 276 12.01 14.54 5.62
N LEU A 277 13.20 14.15 5.13
CA LEU A 277 13.93 14.94 4.13
C LEU A 277 13.16 15.10 2.81
N ARG A 278 12.35 14.11 2.45
CA ARG A 278 11.50 14.17 1.27
C ARG A 278 10.29 15.08 1.50
N HIS A 279 9.70 15.04 2.69
CA HIS A 279 8.66 15.99 3.09
C HIS A 279 9.22 17.40 3.13
N THR A 280 10.41 17.60 3.68
CA THR A 280 11.16 18.86 3.65
C THR A 280 11.33 19.39 2.23
N PHE A 281 11.89 18.60 1.32
CA PHE A 281 12.01 19.02 -0.08
C PHE A 281 10.66 19.43 -0.67
N ALA A 282 9.63 18.61 -0.48
CA ALA A 282 8.30 18.86 -1.05
C ALA A 282 7.62 20.11 -0.48
N SER A 283 7.69 20.31 0.84
CA SER A 283 7.13 21.47 1.53
C SER A 283 7.82 22.75 1.07
N HIS A 284 9.15 22.81 1.13
CA HIS A 284 9.93 23.96 0.69
C HIS A 284 9.75 24.24 -0.80
N PHE A 285 9.67 23.20 -1.64
CA PHE A 285 9.39 23.37 -3.06
C PHE A 285 8.05 24.06 -3.33
N MET A 286 6.99 23.68 -2.61
CA MET A 286 5.68 24.33 -2.74
C MET A 286 5.68 25.74 -2.14
N MET A 287 6.30 25.95 -0.97
CA MET A 287 6.44 27.28 -0.34
C MET A 287 7.14 28.27 -1.25
N ASN A 288 8.12 27.80 -2.03
CA ASN A 288 8.85 28.60 -2.99
C ASN A 288 8.10 28.82 -4.32
N GLY A 289 6.81 28.50 -4.39
CA GLY A 289 5.96 28.71 -5.57
C GLY A 289 6.12 27.63 -6.66
N GLY A 290 6.63 26.45 -6.29
CA GLY A 290 6.80 25.35 -7.23
C GLY A 290 5.48 24.76 -7.72
N ASP A 291 5.44 24.33 -8.98
CA ASP A 291 4.25 23.70 -9.57
C ASP A 291 4.01 22.28 -9.05
N VAL A 292 2.77 21.98 -8.62
CA VAL A 292 2.38 20.70 -8.02
C VAL A 292 2.54 19.51 -8.99
N LEU A 293 2.35 19.73 -10.30
CA LEU A 293 2.53 18.68 -11.30
C LEU A 293 4.02 18.35 -11.49
N THR A 294 4.87 19.37 -11.45
CA THR A 294 6.33 19.22 -11.46
C THR A 294 6.80 18.50 -10.20
N LEU A 295 6.29 18.87 -9.03
CA LEU A 295 6.59 18.16 -7.78
C LEU A 295 6.16 16.69 -7.85
N GLN A 296 4.98 16.37 -8.42
CA GLN A 296 4.52 14.99 -8.62
C GLN A 296 5.53 14.17 -9.43
N LYS A 297 6.08 14.74 -10.52
CA LYS A 297 7.09 14.10 -11.36
C LYS A 297 8.41 13.90 -10.62
N ILE A 298 8.89 14.92 -9.91
CA ILE A 298 10.13 14.86 -9.11
C ILE A 298 10.02 13.79 -8.01
N LEU A 299 8.90 13.76 -7.31
CA LEU A 299 8.66 12.78 -6.25
C LEU A 299 8.36 11.38 -6.80
N GLY A 300 7.90 11.25 -8.04
CA GLY A 300 7.48 9.99 -8.65
C GLY A 300 6.20 9.43 -8.02
N HIS A 301 5.25 10.31 -7.67
CA HIS A 301 3.94 9.92 -7.16
C HIS A 301 3.06 9.35 -8.27
N GLN A 302 2.36 8.25 -7.98
CA GLN A 302 1.50 7.59 -8.95
C GLN A 302 0.24 8.41 -9.25
N THR A 303 -0.35 9.01 -8.21
CA THR A 303 -1.54 9.85 -8.31
C THR A 303 -1.22 11.24 -7.79
N ILE A 304 -1.89 12.25 -8.35
CA ILE A 304 -1.75 13.64 -7.92
C ILE A 304 -2.20 13.83 -6.47
N THR A 305 -3.19 13.05 -6.01
CA THR A 305 -3.69 13.05 -4.62
C THR A 305 -2.58 12.86 -3.59
N MET A 306 -1.54 12.09 -3.89
CA MET A 306 -0.39 11.93 -2.99
C MET A 306 0.42 13.24 -2.84
N THR A 307 0.49 14.04 -3.90
CA THR A 307 1.20 15.34 -3.91
C THR A 307 0.33 16.47 -3.39
N MET A 308 -1.00 16.38 -3.54
CA MET A 308 -1.95 17.40 -3.05
C MET A 308 -1.83 17.66 -1.54
N ARG A 309 -1.25 16.73 -0.78
CA ARG A 309 -0.91 16.93 0.63
C ARG A 309 -0.02 18.14 0.89
N TYR A 310 0.77 18.59 -0.09
CA TYR A 310 1.61 19.79 0.04
C TYR A 310 0.99 21.05 -0.58
N ALA A 311 -0.17 20.94 -1.23
CA ALA A 311 -0.73 22.04 -2.02
C ALA A 311 -1.10 23.27 -1.15
N HIS A 312 -1.51 23.05 0.10
CA HIS A 312 -1.84 24.10 1.05
C HIS A 312 -0.63 24.96 1.46
N LEU A 313 0.60 24.52 1.15
CA LEU A 313 1.83 25.27 1.43
C LEU A 313 2.22 26.21 0.28
N SER A 314 1.51 26.13 -0.85
CA SER A 314 1.73 27.04 -1.97
C SER A 314 1.33 28.47 -1.57
N PRO A 315 2.10 29.49 -1.95
CA PRO A 315 1.63 30.88 -1.89
C PRO A 315 0.31 31.06 -2.64
N ASP A 316 -0.51 32.02 -2.22
CA ASP A 316 -1.75 32.35 -2.94
C ASP A 316 -1.41 32.94 -4.32
N HIS A 317 -1.61 32.15 -5.37
CA HIS A 317 -1.32 32.50 -6.77
C HIS A 317 -2.53 33.14 -7.50
N LEU A 318 -3.53 33.65 -6.80
CA LEU A 318 -4.68 34.31 -7.45
C LEU A 318 -4.24 35.50 -8.31
N THR A 319 -3.12 36.14 -7.99
CA THR A 319 -2.49 37.20 -8.79
C THR A 319 -1.83 36.69 -10.07
N ASP A 320 -1.33 35.45 -10.10
CA ASP A 320 -0.79 34.84 -11.33
C ASP A 320 -1.89 34.60 -12.38
N ALA A 321 -3.16 34.51 -11.95
CA ALA A 321 -4.27 34.49 -12.89
C ALA A 321 -4.27 35.73 -13.80
N ILE A 322 -3.90 36.90 -13.29
CA ILE A 322 -3.80 38.13 -14.10
C ILE A 322 -2.62 38.04 -15.08
N LYS A 323 -1.51 37.42 -14.67
CA LYS A 323 -0.30 37.24 -15.50
C LYS A 323 -0.49 36.25 -16.65
N TYR A 324 -1.21 35.16 -16.41
CA TYR A 324 -1.40 34.08 -17.39
C TYR A 324 -2.78 34.08 -18.05
N ALA A 325 -3.72 34.91 -17.59
CA ALA A 325 -4.99 35.12 -18.28
C ALA A 325 -4.73 35.70 -19.69
N PRO A 326 -5.64 35.43 -20.64
CA PRO A 326 -5.63 36.13 -21.92
C PRO A 326 -5.57 37.63 -21.71
N LYS A 327 -4.65 38.32 -22.40
CA LYS A 327 -4.57 39.77 -22.36
C LYS A 327 -5.84 40.36 -22.97
N VAL A 328 -6.75 40.82 -22.13
CA VAL A 328 -7.91 41.60 -22.56
C VAL A 328 -7.42 43.03 -22.72
N TYR A 329 -7.06 43.41 -23.95
CA TYR A 329 -6.81 44.81 -24.26
C TYR A 329 -8.15 45.55 -24.19
N GLY A 330 -8.28 46.50 -23.26
CA GLY A 330 -9.43 47.39 -23.20
C GLY A 330 -9.59 48.12 -24.53
N GLN A 331 -10.82 48.18 -25.04
CA GLN A 331 -11.18 49.08 -26.14
C GLN A 331 -10.61 50.46 -25.81
N LYS A 332 -9.85 51.05 -26.73
CA LYS A 332 -9.53 52.48 -26.66
C LYS A 332 -10.87 53.20 -26.53
N VAL A 333 -11.11 53.77 -25.36
CA VAL A 333 -12.18 54.75 -25.21
C VAL A 333 -11.63 55.96 -25.95
N ASP A 334 -12.04 56.12 -27.21
CA ASP A 334 -11.82 57.36 -27.94
C ASP A 334 -12.57 58.44 -27.18
N THR A 335 -11.85 59.20 -26.34
CA THR A 335 -12.32 60.47 -25.83
C THR A 335 -12.34 61.46 -26.99
N CYS A 336 -13.39 61.32 -27.81
CA CYS A 336 -13.72 62.27 -28.86
C CYS A 336 -13.91 63.64 -28.22
N GLN A 337 -13.12 64.58 -28.70
CA GLN A 337 -13.12 65.99 -28.35
C GLN A 337 -14.54 66.57 -28.35
N LYS A 338 -14.88 67.29 -27.28
CA LYS A 338 -15.67 68.51 -27.39
C LYS A 338 -14.78 69.68 -27.00
N ARG A 339 -14.08 70.23 -28.00
CA ARG A 339 -13.81 71.67 -28.02
C ARG A 339 -15.15 72.32 -28.36
N GLU A 340 -15.84 72.83 -27.35
CA GLU A 340 -16.83 73.88 -27.57
C GLU A 340 -16.10 75.21 -27.36
N GLU A 341 -15.73 75.82 -28.47
CA GLU A 341 -15.51 77.26 -28.59
C GLU A 341 -16.84 77.95 -28.26
N SER A 342 -16.85 78.98 -27.41
CA SER A 342 -17.40 80.32 -27.71
C SER A 342 -17.47 81.25 -26.49
N SER A 343 -16.98 82.47 -26.74
CA SER A 343 -17.18 83.76 -26.03
C SER A 343 -16.38 84.07 -24.77
#